data_AF-A0A3C1KRV6-F1
#
_entry.id   AF-A0A3C1KRV6-F1
#
_cell.length_a   1.000
_cell.length_b   1.000
_cell.length_c   1.000
_cell.angle_alpha   90.00
_cell.angle_beta   90.00
_cell.angle_gamma   90.00
#
_symmetry.space_group_name_H-M   'P 1'
#
loop_
_entity.id
_entity.type
_entity.pdbx_description
1 polymer ?
#
loop_
_entity_poly.entity_id
_entity_poly.type
_entity_poly.pdbx_seq_one_letter_code
_entity_poly.pdbx_strand_id
1 'polypeptide(L)' 'MSDTLARVRAVQLTPTHDGEAACAVQLEFPGGGRSVVQLDSAGLARVMAEADLTDLSGLVGRPWTVLLAAQDPAQR' A
#
# COMPACT_ATOMS: atom_id res chain seq x y z
N MET A 1 -7.74 -4.70 -21.49
CA MET A 1 -7.19 -5.78 -20.64
C MET A 1 -6.87 -5.22 -19.24
N SER A 2 -7.87 -4.75 -18.49
CA SER A 2 -7.61 -3.91 -17.30
C SER A 2 -8.04 -4.50 -15.95
N ASP A 3 -8.38 -5.79 -15.90
CA ASP A 3 -9.00 -6.39 -14.70
C ASP A 3 -8.22 -7.59 -14.13
N THR A 4 -6.91 -7.66 -14.34
CA THR A 4 -6.07 -8.77 -13.85
C THR A 4 -5.23 -8.43 -12.61
N LEU A 5 -5.11 -7.15 -12.27
CA LEU A 5 -4.26 -6.70 -11.16
C LEU A 5 -5.07 -6.61 -9.86
N ALA A 6 -4.47 -7.05 -8.76
CA ALA A 6 -5.02 -6.78 -7.45
C ALA A 6 -5.14 -5.28 -7.21
N ARG A 7 -6.18 -4.88 -6.46
CA ARG A 7 -6.43 -3.49 -6.08
C ARG A 7 -6.37 -3.32 -4.58
N VAL A 8 -6.01 -2.13 -4.14
CA VAL A 8 -6.13 -1.75 -2.73
C VAL A 8 -7.60 -1.73 -2.36
N ARG A 9 -7.98 -2.58 -1.40
CA ARG A 9 -9.34 -2.69 -0.89
C ARG A 9 -9.56 -1.81 0.33
N ALA A 10 -8.57 -1.76 1.22
CA ALA A 10 -8.62 -1.00 2.46
C ALA A 10 -7.20 -0.64 2.91
N VAL A 11 -7.10 0.43 3.69
CA VAL A 11 -5.88 0.87 4.36
C VAL A 11 -6.19 1.17 5.82
N GLN A 12 -5.27 0.83 6.71
CA GLN A 12 -5.43 1.06 8.14
C GLN A 12 -4.08 1.36 8.79
N LEU A 13 -4.03 2.39 9.63
CA LEU A 13 -2.89 2.62 10.50
C LEU A 13 -2.88 1.59 11.63
N THR A 14 -1.73 0.97 11.85
CA THR A 14 -1.53 -0.05 12.87
C THR A 14 -0.33 0.32 13.74
N PRO A 15 -0.40 0.09 15.07
CA PRO A 15 0.77 0.22 15.92
C PRO A 15 1.79 -0.89 15.60
N THR A 16 3.07 -0.57 15.68
CA THR A 16 4.16 -1.56 15.63
C THR A 16 4.81 -1.73 17.01
N HIS A 17 5.52 -2.85 17.19
CA HIS A 17 6.14 -3.22 18.48
C HIS A 17 7.26 -2.28 18.95
N ASP A 18 7.85 -1.53 18.01
CA ASP A 18 8.88 -0.51 18.21
C ASP A 18 8.29 0.87 18.55
N GLY A 19 6.96 0.99 18.64
CA GLY A 19 6.27 2.24 18.95
C GLY A 19 6.05 3.16 17.76
N GLU A 20 6.33 2.70 16.54
CA GLU A 20 6.03 3.44 15.33
C GLU A 20 4.61 3.17 14.80
N ALA A 21 4.16 4.01 13.86
CA ALA A 21 2.96 3.74 13.08
C ALA A 21 3.35 3.04 11.78
N ALA A 22 2.63 1.98 11.43
CA ALA A 22 2.68 1.35 10.12
C ALA A 22 1.32 1.45 9.42
N CYS A 23 1.30 1.15 8.13
CA CYS A 23 0.07 1.05 7.35
C CYS A 23 -0.12 -0.37 6.84
N ALA A 24 -1.18 -1.03 7.30
CA ALA A 24 -1.65 -2.27 6.72
C ALA A 24 -2.50 -1.96 5.48
N VAL A 25 -2.13 -2.53 4.33
CA VAL A 25 -2.82 -2.38 3.05
C VAL A 25 -3.43 -3.72 2.68
N GLN A 26 -4.76 -3.79 2.63
CA GLN A 26 -5.46 -4.96 2.14
C GLN A 26 -5.58 -4.89 0.62
N LEU A 27 -5.22 -5.97 -0.05
CA LEU A 27 -5.36 -6.16 -1.49
C LEU A 27 -6.51 -7.12 -1.79
N GLU A 28 -7.26 -6.87 -2.85
CA GLU A 28 -8.27 -7.77 -3.42
C GLU A 28 -7.92 -8.11 -4.86
N PHE A 29 -7.86 -9.40 -5.17
CA PHE A 29 -7.53 -9.94 -6.49
C PHE A 29 -8.80 -10.20 -7.30
N PRO A 30 -8.73 -10.23 -8.65
CA PRO A 30 -9.88 -10.48 -9.54
C PRO A 30 -10.63 -11.81 -9.35
N GLY A 31 -10.17 -12.72 -8.48
CA GLY A 31 -10.89 -13.93 -8.08
C GLY A 31 -11.48 -13.88 -6.66
N GLY A 32 -11.52 -12.70 -6.03
CA GLY A 32 -11.95 -12.52 -4.64
C GLY A 32 -10.91 -12.89 -3.58
N GLY A 33 -9.72 -13.36 -4.00
CA GLY A 33 -8.59 -13.60 -3.12
C GLY A 33 -8.14 -12.30 -2.44
N ARG A 34 -7.63 -12.39 -1.21
CA ARG A 34 -7.18 -11.24 -0.43
C ARG A 34 -5.79 -11.46 0.13
N SER A 35 -5.03 -10.38 0.23
CA SER A 35 -3.74 -10.35 0.92
C SER A 35 -3.62 -9.09 1.75
N VAL A 36 -2.72 -9.09 2.73
CA VAL A 36 -2.36 -7.91 3.50
C VAL A 36 -0.86 -7.72 3.38
N VAL A 37 -0.46 -6.50 3.06
CA VAL A 37 0.94 -6.07 3.09
C VAL A 37 1.09 -4.92 4.07
N GLN A 38 2.24 -4.82 4.71
CA GLN A 38 2.55 -3.75 5.65
C GLN A 38 3.56 -2.80 5.02
N LEU A 39 3.33 -1.51 5.20
CA LEU A 39 4.28 -0.44 4.90
C LEU A 39 4.73 0.18 6.22
N ASP A 40 6.03 0.37 6.37
CA ASP A 40 6.56 1.27 7.38
C ASP A 40 6.27 2.74 7.01
N SER A 41 6.56 3.66 7.92
CA SER A 41 6.30 5.09 7.72
C SER A 41 7.06 5.66 6.51
N ALA A 42 8.30 5.23 6.27
CA ALA A 42 9.12 5.70 5.16
C ALA A 42 8.61 5.21 3.80
N GLY A 43 8.31 3.92 3.69
CA GLY A 43 7.72 3.31 2.50
C GLY A 43 6.34 3.88 2.19
N LEU A 44 5.52 4.13 3.22
CA LEU A 44 4.23 4.80 3.06
C LEU A 44 4.39 6.21 2.47
N ALA A 45 5.34 7.00 2.98
CA ALA A 45 5.61 8.34 2.46
C ALA A 45 6.00 8.32 0.97
N ARG A 46 6.84 7.35 0.55
CA ARG A 46 7.21 7.17 -0.87
C ARG A 46 6.02 6.80 -1.74
N VAL A 47 5.17 5.88 -1.27
CA VAL A 47 3.94 5.46 -1.98
C VAL A 47 2.99 6.65 -2.15
N MET A 48 2.79 7.45 -1.10
CA MET A 48 1.92 8.63 -1.14
C MET A 48 2.44 9.69 -2.12
N ALA A 49 3.75 9.92 -2.13
CA ALA A 49 4.39 10.85 -3.06
C ALA A 49 4.29 10.37 -4.52
N GLU A 50 4.59 9.10 -4.81
CA GLU A 50 4.46 8.51 -6.15
C GLU A 50 3.01 8.56 -6.65
N ALA A 51 2.05 8.36 -5.75
CA ALA A 51 0.63 8.36 -6.07
C ALA A 51 0.01 9.76 -6.19
N ASP A 52 0.77 10.82 -5.87
CA ASP A 52 0.33 12.21 -5.69
C ASP A 52 -0.90 12.31 -4.77
N LEU A 53 -0.77 11.75 -3.56
CA LEU A 53 -1.83 11.67 -2.56
C LEU A 53 -1.48 12.46 -1.30
N THR A 54 -2.47 13.19 -0.80
CA THR A 54 -2.40 13.87 0.51
C THR A 54 -3.24 13.18 1.59
N ASP A 55 -4.04 12.17 1.21
CA ASP A 55 -4.89 11.38 2.11
C ASP A 55 -4.82 9.88 1.78
N LEU A 56 -4.75 9.05 2.82
CA LEU A 56 -4.61 7.60 2.74
C LEU A 56 -5.78 6.94 2.02
N SER A 57 -7.01 7.46 2.18
CA SER A 57 -8.18 6.87 1.51
C SER A 57 -8.05 6.91 -0.02
N GLY A 58 -7.24 7.82 -0.56
CA GLY A 58 -6.94 7.92 -1.99
C GLY A 58 -6.17 6.72 -2.57
N LEU A 59 -5.65 5.82 -1.72
CA LEU A 59 -5.06 4.55 -2.15
C LEU A 59 -6.13 3.53 -2.52
N VAL A 60 -7.32 3.57 -1.91
CA VAL A 60 -8.38 2.59 -2.16
C VAL A 60 -8.81 2.62 -3.63
N GLY A 61 -8.92 1.43 -4.23
CA GLY A 61 -9.24 1.23 -5.63
C GLY A 61 -8.03 1.30 -6.57
N ARG A 62 -6.88 1.81 -6.14
CA ARG A 62 -5.66 1.85 -6.97
C ARG A 62 -5.09 0.45 -7.20
N PRO A 63 -4.40 0.21 -8.33
CA PRO A 63 -3.68 -1.04 -8.55
C PRO A 63 -2.59 -1.25 -7.49
N TRP A 64 -2.35 -2.50 -7.09
CA TRP A 64 -1.34 -2.85 -6.09
C TRP A 64 0.08 -2.39 -6.46
N THR A 65 0.36 -2.18 -7.74
CA THR A 65 1.67 -1.77 -8.25
C THR A 65 2.15 -0.42 -7.72
N VAL A 66 1.24 0.43 -7.23
CA VAL A 66 1.61 1.69 -6.54
C VAL A 66 2.49 1.44 -5.31
N LEU A 67 2.34 0.26 -4.68
CA LEU A 67 3.10 -0.13 -3.49
C LEU A 67 4.58 -0.46 -3.79
N LEU A 68 4.94 -0.64 -5.07
CA LEU A 68 6.34 -0.89 -5.46
C LEU A 68 7.25 0.30 -5.14
N ALA A 69 6.70 1.52 -5.05
CA ALA A 69 7.42 2.71 -4.61
C ALA A 69 7.85 2.66 -3.13
N ALA A 70 7.30 1.75 -2.33
CA ALA A 70 7.68 1.60 -0.93
C ALA A 70 9.13 1.10 -0.77
N GLN A 71 9.63 0.34 -1.75
CA GLN A 71 10.98 -0.23 -1.74
C GLN A 71 12.04 0.86 -1.57
N ASP A 72 13.03 0.60 -0.71
CA ASP A 72 14.16 1.50 -0.57
C ASP A 72 15.05 1.44 -1.83
N PRO A 73 15.29 2.57 -2.52
CA PRO A 73 16.18 2.60 -3.68
C PRO A 73 17.61 2.12 -3.38
N ALA A 74 18.08 2.26 -2.13
CA ALA A 74 19.40 1.82 -1.70
C ALA A 74 19.51 0.31 -1.47
N GLN A 75 18.38 -0.41 -1.49
CA GLN A 75 18.33 -1.87 -1.34
C GLN A 75 18.16 -2.62 -2.67
N ARG A 76 18.34 -1.96 -3.82
CA ARG A 76 18.26 -2.56 -5.17
C ARG A 76 19.62 -2.90 -5.75
#